data_AF-A0A0D0DEW2-F1
#
_entry.id   AF-A0A0D0DEW2-F1
#
_cell.length_a   1.000
_cell.length_b   1.000
_cell.length_c   1.000
_cell.angle_alpha   90.00
_cell.angle_beta   90.00
_cell.angle_gamma   90.00
#
_symmetry.space_group_name_H-M   'P 1'
#
loop_
_entity.id
_entity.type
_entity.pdbx_description
1 polymer ?
#
loop_
_entity_poly.entity_id
_entity_poly.type
_entity_poly.pdbx_seq_one_letter_code
_entity_poly.pdbx_strand_id
1 'polypeptide(L)'
;MLSLSDWITTLSLVFGGCCSNAITLERITSENPHSGLLVTFFQFFVVSLYALPSQFTFSIPIRAIGTNELTDSTRMVGGGHEEPHTIMLTRTTWLPRLRKRRVPFFPYIIQVALFFVLSTLNNAAFAYDIPMSVHIVFRSGGMIINMALGWLLVKKRYTPRQVVSVLIVTIGIVLTTLSASNPKSRASNPQTTDVSLYAQGISILSLALLLSGFLGLIQDWVFAQYIKPTEAQAASDPLTQPSWQESMFYIHSLALPLFYFSKHNITTEVLRMSASPPISFSSSPLVDVWLLKSLENNKITLPLPSMLFYLLLNTATQLFCVVGVNRLTGRVSSLSVTLILTVRKAVSLLLSVAVYGGQGNAKMWAGAALVFLGTIGYSTSSRAKGVEQTKDKKD
;
A
#
# COMPACT_ATOMS: atom_id res chain seq x y z
N MET A 1 -18.95 12.48 -7.06
CA MET A 1 -17.91 13.16 -6.24
C MET A 1 -17.69 12.32 -4.99
N LEU A 2 -16.45 11.96 -4.64
CA LEU A 2 -16.20 11.24 -3.39
C LEU A 2 -16.51 12.11 -2.18
N SER A 3 -17.05 11.50 -1.12
CA SER A 3 -17.35 12.20 0.11
C SER A 3 -16.06 12.55 0.88
N LEU A 4 -16.06 13.62 1.66
CA LEU A 4 -14.96 13.94 2.60
C LEU A 4 -14.67 12.74 3.52
N SER A 5 -15.72 12.01 3.92
CA SER A 5 -15.65 10.80 4.73
C SER A 5 -14.78 9.71 4.06
N ASP A 6 -14.85 9.56 2.73
CA ASP A 6 -14.03 8.59 2.00
C ASP A 6 -12.54 8.90 2.03
N TRP A 7 -12.19 10.18 2.06
CA TRP A 7 -10.81 10.63 2.18
C TRP A 7 -10.28 10.46 3.59
N ILE A 8 -11.05 10.87 4.60
CA ILE A 8 -10.71 10.73 6.01
C ILE A 8 -10.49 9.26 6.35
N THR A 9 -11.40 8.38 5.94
CA THR A 9 -11.26 6.94 6.14
C THR A 9 -10.00 6.40 5.47
N THR A 10 -9.73 6.72 4.20
CA THR A 10 -8.53 6.25 3.50
C THR A 10 -7.25 6.68 4.21
N LEU A 11 -7.16 7.96 4.56
CA LEU A 11 -5.98 8.51 5.24
C LEU A 11 -5.84 7.91 6.64
N SER A 12 -6.93 7.76 7.40
CA SER A 12 -6.90 7.13 8.71
C SER A 12 -6.39 5.69 8.65
N LEU A 13 -6.79 4.90 7.63
CA LEU A 13 -6.25 3.55 7.42
C LEU A 13 -4.75 3.57 7.09
N VAL A 14 -4.30 4.50 6.25
CA VAL A 14 -2.87 4.63 5.89
C VAL A 14 -2.03 5.08 7.08
N PHE A 15 -2.43 6.14 7.78
CA PHE A 15 -1.66 6.63 8.93
C PHE A 15 -1.75 5.66 10.10
N GLY A 16 -2.94 5.26 10.53
CA GLY A 16 -3.12 4.35 11.66
C GLY A 16 -2.50 2.96 11.40
N GLY A 17 -2.92 2.28 10.34
CA GLY A 17 -2.47 0.93 10.05
C GLY A 17 -0.96 0.87 9.81
N CYS A 18 -0.44 1.78 8.99
CA CYS A 18 0.96 1.70 8.65
C CYS A 18 1.87 2.22 9.79
N CYS A 19 1.53 3.27 10.55
CA CYS A 19 2.34 3.68 11.72
C CYS A 19 2.44 2.55 12.74
N SER A 20 1.32 1.88 13.06
CA SER A 20 1.31 0.72 13.97
C SER A 20 2.10 -0.47 13.41
N ASN A 21 2.05 -0.70 12.10
CA ASN A 21 2.86 -1.72 11.44
C ASN A 21 4.37 -1.45 11.61
N ALA A 22 4.82 -0.19 11.55
CA ALA A 22 6.23 0.14 11.73
C ALA A 22 6.73 -0.18 13.14
N ILE A 23 5.94 0.15 14.17
CA ILE A 23 6.27 -0.11 15.58
C ILE A 23 6.35 -1.62 15.85
N THR A 24 5.37 -2.38 15.36
CA THR A 24 5.35 -3.84 15.53
C THR A 24 6.49 -4.51 14.76
N LEU A 25 6.81 -4.02 13.56
CA LEU A 25 7.94 -4.52 12.77
C LEU A 25 9.28 -4.26 13.47
N GLU A 26 9.46 -3.08 14.08
CA GLU A 26 10.67 -2.74 14.83
C GLU A 26 10.88 -3.73 15.99
N ARG A 27 9.83 -4.10 16.71
CA ARG A 27 9.90 -5.12 17.77
C ARG A 27 10.34 -6.48 17.21
N ILE A 28 9.67 -6.98 16.17
CA ILE A 28 10.00 -8.27 15.56
C ILE A 28 11.46 -8.29 15.05
N THR A 29 11.88 -7.24 14.36
CA THR A 29 13.22 -7.16 13.75
C THR A 29 14.32 -6.89 14.77
N SER A 30 14.02 -6.24 15.90
CA SER A 30 14.98 -6.06 17.00
C SER A 30 15.35 -7.38 17.68
N GLU A 31 14.42 -8.35 17.72
CA GLU A 31 14.65 -9.66 18.33
C GLU A 31 15.07 -10.70 17.29
N ASN A 32 14.61 -10.59 16.04
CA ASN A 32 14.95 -11.49 14.93
C ASN A 32 15.20 -10.70 13.62
N PRO A 33 16.46 -10.28 13.34
CA PRO A 33 16.79 -9.47 12.16
C PRO A 33 16.48 -10.15 10.81
N HIS A 34 16.48 -11.49 10.76
CA HIS A 34 16.25 -12.28 9.54
C HIS A 34 14.77 -12.57 9.23
N SER A 35 13.85 -12.12 10.08
CA SER A 35 12.41 -12.43 9.96
C SER A 35 11.66 -11.69 8.83
N GLY A 36 12.31 -10.75 8.13
CA GLY A 36 11.64 -9.87 7.17
C GLY A 36 10.92 -10.59 6.02
N LEU A 37 11.49 -11.68 5.50
CA LEU A 37 10.84 -12.50 4.46
C LEU A 37 9.60 -13.22 4.99
N LEU A 38 9.67 -13.76 6.21
CA LEU A 38 8.56 -14.43 6.87
C LEU A 38 7.40 -13.48 7.12
N VAL A 39 7.69 -12.30 7.66
CA VAL A 39 6.71 -11.23 7.90
C VAL A 39 6.03 -10.84 6.59
N THR A 40 6.80 -10.60 5.53
CA THR A 40 6.24 -10.22 4.22
C THR A 40 5.36 -11.32 3.63
N PHE A 41 5.76 -12.59 3.76
CA PHE A 41 4.94 -13.71 3.31
C PHE A 41 3.56 -13.74 4.00
N PHE A 42 3.53 -13.64 5.34
CA PHE A 42 2.28 -13.63 6.10
C PHE A 42 1.40 -12.43 5.75
N GLN A 43 1.99 -11.25 5.58
CA GLN A 43 1.29 -10.05 5.14
C GLN A 43 0.60 -10.26 3.79
N PHE A 44 1.32 -10.79 2.80
CA PHE A 44 0.77 -11.06 1.48
C PHE A 44 -0.31 -12.13 1.52
N PHE A 45 -0.10 -13.19 2.29
CA PHE A 45 -1.05 -14.29 2.43
C PHE A 45 -2.39 -13.83 3.03
N VAL A 46 -2.34 -13.11 4.15
CA VAL A 46 -3.57 -12.60 4.81
C VAL A 46 -4.28 -11.56 3.94
N VAL A 47 -3.55 -10.68 3.26
CA VAL A 47 -4.13 -9.72 2.32
C VAL A 47 -4.84 -10.43 1.17
N SER A 48 -4.24 -11.47 0.59
CA SER A 48 -4.86 -12.28 -0.46
C SER A 48 -6.14 -12.96 0.02
N LEU A 49 -6.12 -13.56 1.21
CA LEU A 49 -7.31 -14.18 1.81
C LEU A 49 -8.43 -13.16 2.07
N TYR A 50 -8.10 -11.99 2.57
CA TYR A 50 -9.08 -10.92 2.81
C TYR A 50 -9.69 -10.38 1.51
N ALA A 51 -8.90 -10.26 0.44
CA ALA A 51 -9.37 -9.74 -0.84
C ALA A 51 -10.15 -10.78 -1.67
N LEU A 52 -9.99 -12.08 -1.40
CA LEU A 52 -10.55 -13.18 -2.18
C LEU A 52 -12.10 -13.19 -2.24
N PRO A 53 -12.85 -12.99 -1.13
CA PRO A 53 -14.32 -12.95 -1.17
C PRO A 53 -14.87 -11.88 -2.11
N SER A 54 -14.16 -10.75 -2.26
CA SER A 54 -14.59 -9.64 -3.11
C SER A 54 -14.58 -9.97 -4.61
N GLN A 55 -13.88 -11.03 -5.02
CA GLN A 55 -13.73 -11.40 -6.42
C GLN A 55 -14.77 -12.42 -6.90
N PHE A 56 -15.55 -13.00 -5.98
CA PHE A 56 -16.63 -13.91 -6.33
C PHE A 56 -17.92 -13.14 -6.59
N THR A 57 -18.53 -13.40 -7.74
CA THR A 57 -19.89 -12.93 -8.04
C THR A 57 -20.87 -14.09 -7.99
N PHE A 58 -21.93 -13.92 -7.20
CA PHE A 58 -23.10 -14.78 -7.24
C PHE A 58 -24.10 -14.17 -8.21
N SER A 59 -24.50 -14.91 -9.25
CA SER A 59 -25.52 -14.44 -10.20
C SER A 59 -26.88 -14.42 -9.51
N ILE A 60 -27.34 -13.25 -9.06
CA ILE A 60 -28.69 -13.06 -8.52
C ILE A 60 -29.65 -12.96 -9.72
N PRO A 61 -30.73 -13.76 -9.79
CA PRO A 61 -31.71 -13.64 -10.86
C PRO A 61 -32.43 -12.30 -10.78
N ILE A 62 -32.39 -11.51 -11.84
CA ILE A 62 -33.35 -10.41 -12.03
C ILE A 62 -34.69 -11.09 -12.27
N ARG A 63 -35.57 -11.08 -11.27
CA ARG A 63 -36.97 -11.41 -11.46
C ARG A 63 -37.52 -10.35 -12.40
N ALA A 64 -37.73 -10.68 -13.67
CA ALA A 64 -38.53 -9.85 -14.56
C ALA A 64 -39.91 -9.74 -13.90
N ILE A 65 -40.19 -8.60 -13.28
CA ILE A 65 -41.54 -8.24 -12.87
C ILE A 65 -42.25 -7.97 -14.19
N GLY A 66 -42.93 -8.99 -14.71
CA GLY A 66 -43.93 -8.78 -15.74
C GLY A 66 -44.98 -7.85 -15.14
N THR A 67 -45.00 -6.61 -15.59
CA THR A 67 -46.12 -5.70 -15.34
C THR A 67 -47.30 -6.20 -16.17
N ASN A 68 -47.99 -7.20 -15.66
CA ASN A 68 -49.39 -7.40 -16.00
C ASN A 68 -50.15 -6.35 -15.20
N GLU A 69 -50.55 -5.26 -15.85
CA GLU A 69 -51.94 -4.76 -15.85
C GLU A 69 -52.04 -3.34 -16.45
N LEU A 70 -53.14 -3.12 -17.18
CA LEU A 70 -53.79 -1.87 -17.57
C LEU A 70 -53.35 -1.13 -18.85
N THR A 71 -53.90 -1.57 -19.99
CA THR A 71 -54.63 -0.71 -20.96
C THR A 71 -55.34 -1.64 -21.95
N ASP A 72 -56.61 -1.94 -21.75
CA ASP A 72 -57.79 -1.21 -22.22
C ASP A 72 -58.37 -1.84 -23.50
N SER A 73 -59.69 -1.99 -23.50
CA SER A 73 -60.46 -2.52 -24.62
C SER A 73 -60.26 -1.63 -25.85
N THR A 74 -60.19 -2.23 -27.05
CA THR A 74 -60.99 -1.88 -28.25
C THR A 74 -60.34 -2.40 -29.55
N ARG A 75 -61.14 -3.14 -30.34
CA ARG A 75 -61.07 -3.41 -31.80
C ARG A 75 -60.08 -4.44 -32.38
N MET A 76 -60.70 -5.54 -32.82
CA MET A 76 -60.55 -6.26 -34.10
C MET A 76 -59.62 -5.63 -35.16
N VAL A 77 -58.69 -6.42 -35.72
CA VAL A 77 -58.51 -6.71 -37.16
C VAL A 77 -57.35 -7.72 -37.36
N GLY A 78 -57.70 -8.85 -38.00
CA GLY A 78 -56.94 -9.65 -38.97
C GLY A 78 -55.42 -9.84 -38.89
N GLY A 79 -55.03 -11.12 -38.76
CA GLY A 79 -54.14 -11.81 -39.72
C GLY A 79 -52.62 -11.68 -39.56
N GLY A 80 -51.95 -12.83 -39.35
CA GLY A 80 -50.57 -13.05 -39.81
C GLY A 80 -49.56 -13.51 -38.76
N HIS A 81 -49.06 -14.73 -38.94
CA HIS A 81 -47.80 -15.31 -38.42
C HIS A 81 -47.54 -15.34 -36.90
N GLU A 82 -47.78 -16.52 -36.31
CA GLU A 82 -47.11 -16.96 -35.08
C GLU A 82 -45.61 -17.19 -35.36
N GLU A 83 -44.74 -16.35 -34.80
CA GLU A 83 -43.35 -16.70 -34.53
C GLU A 83 -43.22 -17.23 -33.09
N PRO A 84 -42.52 -18.35 -32.85
CA PRO A 84 -42.36 -18.88 -31.51
C PRO A 84 -41.40 -18.00 -30.71
N HIS A 85 -41.93 -17.30 -29.71
CA HIS A 85 -41.14 -16.62 -28.69
C HIS A 85 -40.17 -17.59 -28.02
N THR A 86 -38.89 -17.51 -28.39
CA THR A 86 -37.82 -18.29 -27.77
C THR A 86 -37.58 -17.73 -26.38
N ILE A 87 -38.22 -18.30 -25.36
CA ILE A 87 -37.91 -18.04 -23.96
C ILE A 87 -36.52 -18.63 -23.69
N MET A 88 -35.49 -17.78 -23.68
CA MET A 88 -34.15 -18.16 -23.22
C MET A 88 -34.20 -18.49 -21.72
N LEU A 89 -34.43 -19.77 -21.41
CA LEU A 89 -34.23 -20.35 -20.09
C LEU A 89 -32.75 -20.23 -19.73
N THR A 90 -32.40 -19.16 -19.04
CA THR A 90 -31.02 -18.96 -18.56
C THR A 90 -30.77 -19.94 -17.42
N ARG A 91 -30.04 -21.02 -17.72
CA ARG A 91 -29.66 -22.07 -16.76
C ARG A 91 -28.92 -21.46 -15.57
N THR A 92 -29.58 -21.45 -14.42
CA THR A 92 -29.08 -20.97 -13.14
C THR A 92 -27.93 -21.86 -12.68
N THR A 93 -26.70 -21.37 -12.76
CA THR A 93 -25.55 -22.02 -12.14
C THR A 93 -25.23 -21.29 -10.85
N TRP A 94 -25.48 -21.94 -9.72
CA TRP A 94 -25.10 -21.51 -8.37
C TRP A 94 -23.59 -21.56 -8.10
N LEU A 95 -22.77 -21.75 -9.14
CA LEU A 95 -21.31 -21.85 -8.98
C LEU A 95 -20.71 -20.46 -8.80
N PRO A 96 -19.87 -20.23 -7.76
CA PRO A 96 -19.14 -18.99 -7.59
C PRO A 96 -18.19 -18.81 -8.77
N ARG A 97 -18.45 -17.80 -9.61
CA ARG A 97 -17.59 -17.48 -10.75
C ARG A 97 -16.71 -16.29 -10.40
N LEU A 98 -15.42 -16.39 -10.74
CA LEU A 98 -14.50 -15.26 -10.65
C LEU A 98 -14.99 -14.15 -11.59
N ARG A 99 -15.02 -12.92 -11.09
CA ARG A 99 -15.36 -11.74 -11.90
C ARG A 99 -14.39 -11.58 -13.06
N LYS A 100 -14.88 -11.07 -14.20
CA LYS A 100 -14.02 -10.81 -15.37
C LYS A 100 -13.02 -9.70 -15.03
N ARG A 101 -11.73 -10.00 -15.18
CA ARG A 101 -10.62 -9.05 -15.04
C ARG A 101 -10.79 -7.86 -15.98
N ARG A 102 -10.67 -6.64 -15.45
CA ARG A 102 -10.70 -5.40 -16.24
C ARG A 102 -9.31 -4.92 -16.60
N VAL A 103 -8.33 -5.18 -15.72
CA VAL A 103 -6.92 -4.94 -16.00
C VAL A 103 -6.32 -6.21 -16.61
N PRO A 104 -5.54 -6.12 -17.71
CA PRO A 104 -4.88 -7.29 -18.28
C PRO A 104 -3.88 -7.89 -17.30
N PHE A 105 -3.53 -9.15 -17.53
CA PHE A 105 -2.70 -9.91 -16.60
C PHE A 105 -1.23 -9.48 -16.61
N PHE A 106 -0.68 -9.10 -17.77
CA PHE A 106 0.74 -8.79 -17.93
C PHE A 106 1.24 -7.64 -17.04
N PRO A 107 0.55 -6.48 -16.91
CA PRO A 107 0.99 -5.42 -16.02
C PRO A 107 1.06 -5.85 -14.55
N TYR A 108 0.17 -6.74 -14.10
CA TYR A 108 0.25 -7.29 -12.75
C TYR A 108 1.51 -8.14 -12.55
N ILE A 109 1.85 -9.01 -13.51
CA ILE A 109 3.08 -9.81 -13.42
C ILE A 109 4.31 -8.90 -13.30
N ILE A 110 4.40 -7.86 -14.13
CA ILE A 110 5.53 -6.93 -14.11
C ILE A 110 5.60 -6.18 -12.76
N GLN A 111 4.46 -5.68 -12.26
CA GLN A 111 4.41 -5.02 -10.96
C GLN A 111 4.83 -5.94 -9.82
N VAL A 112 4.38 -7.20 -9.84
CA VAL A 112 4.71 -8.21 -8.83
C VAL A 112 6.18 -8.60 -8.89
N ALA A 113 6.74 -8.81 -10.08
CA ALA A 113 8.15 -9.10 -10.26
C ALA A 113 9.04 -7.96 -9.76
N LEU A 114 8.72 -6.71 -10.14
CA LEU A 114 9.41 -5.52 -9.64
C LEU A 114 9.28 -5.41 -8.13
N PHE A 115 8.08 -5.55 -7.57
CA PHE A 115 7.87 -5.50 -6.13
C PHE A 115 8.69 -6.56 -5.39
N PHE A 116 8.75 -7.78 -5.91
CA PHE A 116 9.56 -8.86 -5.32
C PHE A 116 11.04 -8.52 -5.33
N VAL A 117 11.58 -8.05 -6.47
CA VAL A 117 12.99 -7.62 -6.56
C VAL A 117 13.26 -6.45 -5.61
N LEU A 118 12.39 -5.45 -5.54
CA LEU A 118 12.50 -4.36 -4.59
C LEU A 118 12.50 -4.86 -3.15
N SER A 119 11.61 -5.79 -2.81
CA SER A 119 11.52 -6.35 -1.45
C SER A 119 12.82 -7.06 -1.09
N THR A 120 13.35 -7.89 -1.98
CA THR A 120 14.63 -8.59 -1.79
C THR A 120 15.80 -7.62 -1.65
N LEU A 121 15.90 -6.58 -2.50
CA LEU A 121 16.98 -5.59 -2.42
C LEU A 121 16.92 -4.78 -1.11
N ASN A 122 15.72 -4.33 -0.70
CA ASN A 122 15.54 -3.58 0.54
C ASN A 122 15.85 -4.45 1.77
N ASN A 123 15.45 -5.73 1.75
CA ASN A 123 15.76 -6.66 2.85
C ASN A 123 17.25 -7.03 2.88
N ALA A 124 17.88 -7.20 1.72
CA ALA A 124 19.31 -7.46 1.61
C ALA A 124 20.15 -6.29 2.13
N ALA A 125 19.67 -5.05 1.99
CA ALA A 125 20.36 -3.85 2.47
C ALA A 125 20.62 -3.87 4.00
N PHE A 126 19.78 -4.56 4.78
CA PHE A 126 20.00 -4.70 6.23
C PHE A 126 21.21 -5.56 6.60
N ALA A 127 21.65 -6.46 5.72
CA ALA A 127 22.84 -7.27 5.94
C ALA A 127 24.15 -6.47 5.83
N TYR A 128 24.10 -5.22 5.35
CA TYR A 128 25.26 -4.34 5.16
C TYR A 128 25.36 -3.25 6.24
N ASP A 129 24.76 -3.49 7.42
CA ASP A 129 24.74 -2.57 8.57
C ASP A 129 24.27 -1.15 8.23
N ILE A 130 23.38 -1.01 7.25
CA ILE A 130 22.81 0.27 6.89
C ILE A 130 21.73 0.61 7.92
N PRO A 131 21.85 1.75 8.64
CA PRO A 131 20.85 2.12 9.62
C PRO A 131 19.51 2.43 8.92
N MET A 132 18.41 2.16 9.62
CA MET A 132 17.05 2.42 9.14
C MET A 132 16.85 3.86 8.64
N SER A 133 17.54 4.83 9.25
CA SER A 133 17.51 6.24 8.84
C SER A 133 18.02 6.45 7.41
N VAL A 134 19.13 5.83 7.02
CA VAL A 134 19.66 5.90 5.65
C VAL A 134 18.70 5.23 4.68
N HIS A 135 18.11 4.10 5.06
CA HIS A 135 17.10 3.43 4.22
C HIS A 135 15.86 4.32 3.99
N ILE A 136 15.42 5.09 4.99
CA ILE A 136 14.31 6.04 4.86
C ILE A 136 14.68 7.18 3.90
N VAL A 137 15.89 7.73 4.02
CA VAL A 137 16.39 8.79 3.14
C VAL A 137 16.41 8.32 1.69
N PHE A 138 17.02 7.17 1.38
CA PHE A 138 17.06 6.64 0.02
C PHE A 138 15.66 6.44 -0.53
N ARG A 139 14.76 5.81 0.23
CA ARG A 139 13.38 5.56 -0.23
C ARG A 139 12.58 6.84 -0.50
N SER A 140 12.88 7.95 0.18
CA SER A 140 12.25 9.24 -0.09
C SER A 140 12.64 9.83 -1.46
N GLY A 141 13.84 9.48 -1.96
CA GLY A 141 14.29 9.84 -3.30
C GLY A 141 13.44 9.23 -4.43
N GLY A 142 12.57 8.27 -4.13
CA GLY A 142 11.73 7.60 -5.13
C GLY A 142 10.78 8.57 -5.83
N MET A 143 10.40 9.67 -5.16
CA MET A 143 9.62 10.74 -5.76
C MET A 143 10.40 11.47 -6.87
N ILE A 144 11.67 11.78 -6.61
CA ILE A 144 12.55 12.46 -7.56
C ILE A 144 12.79 11.55 -8.76
N ILE A 145 13.13 10.28 -8.52
CA ILE A 145 13.36 9.31 -9.60
C ILE A 145 12.09 9.07 -10.41
N ASN A 146 10.91 8.95 -9.78
CA ASN A 146 9.65 8.80 -10.51
C ASN A 146 9.35 10.02 -11.41
N MET A 147 9.62 11.25 -10.92
CA MET A 147 9.48 12.46 -11.75
C MET A 147 10.51 12.49 -12.89
N ALA A 148 11.76 12.14 -12.62
CA ALA A 148 12.82 12.11 -13.62
C ALA A 148 12.53 11.07 -14.72
N LEU A 149 12.16 9.85 -14.35
CA LEU A 149 11.77 8.80 -15.29
C LEU A 149 10.48 9.14 -16.04
N GLY A 150 9.50 9.75 -15.37
CA GLY A 150 8.27 10.21 -16.00
C GLY A 150 8.52 11.31 -17.05
N TRP A 151 9.47 12.21 -16.79
CA TRP A 151 9.91 13.22 -17.74
C TRP A 151 10.72 12.60 -18.89
N LEU A 152 11.68 11.73 -18.59
CA LEU A 152 12.59 11.14 -19.58
C LEU A 152 11.91 10.11 -20.50
N LEU A 153 11.10 9.21 -19.95
CA LEU A 153 10.53 8.07 -20.68
C LEU A 153 9.11 8.35 -21.20
N VAL A 154 8.28 9.04 -20.41
CA VAL A 154 6.85 9.27 -20.73
C VAL A 154 6.59 10.71 -21.17
N LYS A 155 7.64 11.55 -21.25
CA LYS A 155 7.55 12.97 -21.64
C LYS A 155 6.50 13.74 -20.82
N LYS A 156 6.28 13.35 -19.56
CA LYS A 156 5.33 14.02 -18.67
C LYS A 156 5.83 15.44 -18.38
N ARG A 157 4.94 16.41 -18.51
CA ARG A 157 5.21 17.80 -18.12
C ARG A 157 4.92 17.99 -16.63
N TYR A 158 5.90 18.44 -15.87
CA TYR A 158 5.72 18.81 -14.47
C TYR A 158 5.80 20.32 -14.33
N THR A 159 4.95 20.89 -13.47
CA THR A 159 5.02 22.32 -13.18
C THR A 159 6.26 22.60 -12.31
N PRO A 160 6.93 23.76 -12.45
CA PRO A 160 8.11 24.08 -11.64
C PRO A 160 7.77 24.07 -10.13
N ARG A 161 6.55 24.47 -9.77
CA ARG A 161 6.04 24.40 -8.39
C ARG A 161 5.95 22.96 -7.87
N GLN A 162 5.54 21.98 -8.69
CA GLN A 162 5.58 20.56 -8.30
C GLN A 162 6.99 20.08 -8.02
N VAL A 163 7.96 20.43 -8.88
CA VAL A 163 9.36 20.02 -8.71
C VAL A 163 9.95 20.62 -7.43
N VAL A 164 9.79 21.94 -7.23
CA VAL A 164 10.24 22.63 -6.01
C VAL A 164 9.61 22.01 -4.76
N SER A 165 8.32 21.69 -4.81
CA SER A 165 7.61 21.06 -3.68
C SER A 165 8.21 19.69 -3.32
N VAL A 166 8.51 18.85 -4.33
CA VAL A 166 9.12 17.53 -4.10
C VAL A 166 10.55 17.65 -3.55
N LEU A 167 11.32 18.64 -4.01
CA LEU A 167 12.65 18.92 -3.46
C LEU A 167 12.58 19.37 -2.00
N ILE A 168 11.66 20.28 -1.67
CA ILE A 168 11.43 20.74 -0.29
C ILE A 168 11.04 19.55 0.62
N VAL A 169 10.13 18.68 0.18
CA VAL A 169 9.76 17.46 0.93
C VAL A 169 10.99 16.56 1.14
N THR A 170 11.79 16.34 0.10
CA THR A 170 12.97 15.48 0.18
C THR A 170 13.99 16.03 1.18
N ILE A 171 14.29 17.34 1.12
CA ILE A 171 15.17 18.03 2.07
C ILE A 171 14.61 17.91 3.50
N GLY A 172 13.31 18.12 3.67
CA GLY A 172 12.65 18.00 4.97
C GLY A 172 12.77 16.60 5.58
N ILE A 173 12.61 15.56 4.77
CA ILE A 173 12.77 14.16 5.21
C ILE A 173 14.22 13.89 5.59
N VAL A 174 15.19 14.28 4.76
CA VAL A 174 16.62 14.11 5.05
C VAL A 174 16.97 14.79 6.38
N LEU A 175 16.57 16.04 6.57
CA LEU A 175 16.86 16.80 7.79
C LEU A 175 16.21 16.16 9.03
N THR A 176 14.94 15.77 8.93
CA THR A 176 14.20 15.13 10.03
C THR A 176 14.83 13.79 10.41
N THR A 177 15.14 12.97 9.40
CA THR A 177 15.67 11.61 9.60
C THR A 177 17.09 11.63 10.15
N LEU A 178 17.98 12.47 9.62
CA LEU A 178 19.34 12.59 10.14
C LEU A 178 19.38 13.20 11.55
N SER A 179 18.47 14.13 11.85
CA SER A 179 18.39 14.74 13.19
C SER A 179 17.84 13.80 14.25
N ALA A 180 16.99 12.85 13.86
CA ALA A 180 16.43 11.85 14.76
C ALA A 180 17.31 10.59 14.91
N SER A 181 18.24 10.35 13.98
CA SER A 181 19.21 9.28 14.12
C SER A 181 20.39 9.74 14.97
N ASN A 182 20.50 9.21 16.20
CA ASN A 182 21.74 9.34 16.98
C ASN A 182 22.83 8.49 16.29
N PRO A 183 23.96 9.07 15.84
CA PRO A 183 25.06 8.26 15.36
C PRO A 183 25.58 7.47 16.55
N LYS A 184 25.39 6.14 16.54
CA LYS A 184 26.16 5.26 17.42
C LYS A 184 27.62 5.50 17.01
N SER A 185 28.38 6.15 17.88
CA SER A 185 29.78 6.50 17.65
C SER A 185 30.57 5.24 17.26
N ARG A 186 30.80 5.04 15.96
CA ARG A 186 31.79 4.08 15.45
C ARG A 186 33.17 4.64 15.79
N ALA A 187 33.59 4.39 17.02
CA ALA A 187 34.98 4.50 17.43
C ALA A 187 35.63 3.14 17.16
N SER A 188 36.15 2.93 15.95
CA SER A 188 37.20 1.95 15.67
C SER A 188 37.68 2.08 14.22
N ASN A 189 39.01 1.97 14.05
CA ASN A 189 39.81 2.04 12.83
C ASN A 189 39.08 1.79 11.49
N PRO A 190 39.32 2.61 10.45
CA PRO A 190 38.82 2.32 9.12
C PRO A 190 39.60 1.12 8.53
N GLN A 191 39.09 -0.09 8.70
CA GLN A 191 39.46 -1.19 7.82
C GLN A 191 38.80 -0.94 6.46
N THR A 192 39.58 -1.06 5.38
CA THR A 192 39.11 -0.89 3.99
C THR A 192 37.92 -1.78 3.63
N THR A 193 37.76 -2.91 4.34
CA THR A 193 36.65 -3.86 4.22
C THR A 193 35.31 -3.25 4.61
N ASP A 194 35.26 -2.41 5.66
CA ASP A 194 34.00 -1.80 6.14
C ASP A 194 33.46 -0.74 5.17
N VAL A 195 34.37 -0.01 4.52
CA VAL A 195 34.00 0.99 3.50
C VAL A 195 33.41 0.30 2.26
N SER A 196 34.00 -0.81 1.82
CA SER A 196 33.51 -1.58 0.68
C SER A 196 32.13 -2.21 0.93
N LEU A 197 31.90 -2.77 2.13
CA LEU A 197 30.60 -3.35 2.51
C LEU A 197 29.51 -2.29 2.59
N TYR A 198 29.81 -1.13 3.17
CA TYR A 198 28.87 -0.01 3.21
C TYR A 198 28.56 0.53 1.80
N ALA A 199 29.57 0.68 0.94
CA ALA A 199 29.40 1.10 -0.45
C ALA A 199 28.51 0.12 -1.25
N GLN A 200 28.68 -1.20 -1.02
CA GLN A 200 27.82 -2.22 -1.61
C GLN A 200 26.37 -2.05 -1.15
N GLY A 201 26.14 -1.83 0.14
CA GLY A 201 24.81 -1.53 0.68
C GLY A 201 24.16 -0.30 0.01
N ILE A 202 24.91 0.78 -0.18
CA ILE A 202 24.44 1.98 -0.88
C ILE A 202 24.12 1.71 -2.35
N SER A 203 24.91 0.88 -3.03
CA SER A 203 24.65 0.48 -4.43
C SER A 203 23.33 -0.29 -4.57
N ILE A 204 23.04 -1.20 -3.62
CA ILE A 204 21.79 -1.98 -3.57
C ILE A 204 20.60 -1.05 -3.35
N LEU A 205 20.70 -0.10 -2.42
CA LEU A 205 19.65 0.89 -2.17
C LEU A 205 19.42 1.81 -3.37
N SER A 206 20.48 2.19 -4.08
CA SER A 206 20.40 3.01 -5.30
C SER A 206 19.70 2.26 -6.43
N LEU A 207 19.98 0.97 -6.61
CA LEU A 207 19.27 0.11 -7.55
C LEU A 207 17.79 -0.04 -7.17
N ALA A 208 17.50 -0.29 -5.88
CA ALA A 208 16.13 -0.38 -5.39
C ALA A 208 15.35 0.93 -5.62
N LEU A 209 16.03 2.08 -5.49
CA LEU A 209 15.45 3.39 -5.75
C LEU A 209 15.05 3.56 -7.22
N LEU A 210 15.94 3.17 -8.14
CA LEU A 210 15.67 3.22 -9.58
C LEU A 210 14.46 2.34 -9.93
N LEU A 211 14.46 1.09 -9.48
CA LEU A 211 13.36 0.15 -9.72
C LEU A 211 12.04 0.63 -9.08
N SER A 212 12.10 1.34 -7.94
CA SER A 212 10.92 1.97 -7.34
C SER A 212 10.33 3.06 -8.22
N GLY A 213 11.16 3.83 -8.93
CA GLY A 213 10.68 4.79 -9.93
C GLY A 213 9.99 4.12 -11.10
N PHE A 214 10.57 3.03 -11.64
CA PHE A 214 9.94 2.24 -12.71
C PHE A 214 8.60 1.63 -12.27
N LEU A 215 8.54 1.08 -11.05
CA LEU A 215 7.28 0.58 -10.48
C LEU A 215 6.23 1.69 -10.40
N GLY A 216 6.60 2.88 -9.94
CA GLY A 216 5.72 4.05 -9.91
C GLY A 216 5.23 4.48 -11.29
N LEU A 217 6.06 4.38 -12.32
CA LEU A 217 5.70 4.70 -13.70
C LEU A 217 4.70 3.71 -14.29
N ILE A 218 4.91 2.41 -14.04
CA ILE A 218 3.99 1.34 -14.45
C ILE A 218 2.65 1.48 -13.73
N GLN A 219 2.66 1.79 -12.43
CA GLN A 219 1.43 2.08 -11.68
C GLN A 219 0.68 3.27 -12.26
N ASP A 220 1.38 4.34 -12.63
CA ASP A 220 0.77 5.50 -13.29
C ASP A 220 0.16 5.17 -14.66
N TRP A 221 0.85 4.34 -15.45
CA TRP A 221 0.35 3.88 -16.73
C TRP A 221 -0.90 3.00 -16.58
N VAL A 222 -0.89 2.03 -15.65
CA VAL A 222 -2.06 1.21 -15.35
C VAL A 222 -3.22 2.06 -14.83
N PHE A 223 -2.93 3.04 -13.98
CA PHE A 223 -3.91 3.96 -13.43
C PHE A 223 -4.59 4.78 -14.53
N ALA A 224 -3.82 5.35 -15.45
CA ALA A 224 -4.34 6.16 -16.55
C ALA A 224 -5.13 5.32 -17.57
N GLN A 225 -4.63 4.14 -17.92
CA GLN A 225 -5.17 3.32 -19.00
C GLN A 225 -6.38 2.47 -18.57
N TYR A 226 -6.35 1.89 -17.38
CA TYR A 226 -7.37 0.90 -16.96
C TYR A 226 -8.21 1.36 -15.77
N ILE A 227 -7.61 2.01 -14.77
CA ILE A 227 -8.32 2.35 -13.52
C ILE A 227 -9.27 3.54 -13.73
N LYS A 228 -8.79 4.64 -14.33
CA LYS A 228 -9.58 5.87 -14.50
C LYS A 228 -10.85 5.67 -15.36
N PRO A 229 -10.81 4.99 -16.52
CA PRO A 229 -12.03 4.71 -17.29
C PRO A 229 -13.01 3.80 -16.52
N THR A 230 -12.47 2.83 -15.79
CA THR A 230 -13.25 1.89 -14.98
C THR A 230 -13.96 2.60 -13.82
N GLU A 231 -13.31 3.53 -13.13
CA GLU A 231 -13.94 4.31 -12.06
C GLU A 231 -15.04 5.25 -12.58
N ALA A 232 -14.85 5.85 -13.77
CA ALA A 232 -15.88 6.66 -14.40
C ALA A 232 -17.15 5.85 -14.71
N GLN A 233 -16.99 4.59 -15.13
CA GLN A 233 -18.09 3.65 -15.34
C GLN A 233 -18.71 3.16 -14.02
N ALA A 234 -17.90 2.97 -12.97
CA ALA A 234 -18.40 2.59 -11.66
C ALA A 234 -19.24 3.71 -11.00
N ALA A 235 -18.98 4.97 -11.33
CA ALA A 235 -19.80 6.08 -10.84
C ALA A 235 -21.24 6.08 -11.37
N SER A 236 -21.50 5.41 -12.51
CA SER A 236 -22.84 5.27 -13.08
C SER A 236 -23.62 4.04 -12.59
N ASP A 237 -22.95 3.05 -12.01
CA ASP A 237 -23.58 1.80 -11.55
C ASP A 237 -23.10 1.40 -10.14
N PRO A 238 -23.94 1.51 -9.10
CA PRO A 238 -23.62 1.13 -7.72
C PRO A 238 -23.24 -0.34 -7.54
N LEU A 239 -23.62 -1.23 -8.46
CA LEU A 239 -23.28 -2.66 -8.41
C LEU A 239 -21.87 -2.95 -8.94
N THR A 240 -21.21 -1.96 -9.52
CA THR A 240 -19.85 -2.11 -10.05
C THR A 240 -18.81 -2.03 -8.93
N GLN A 241 -18.03 -3.11 -8.79
CA GLN A 241 -16.94 -3.19 -7.83
C GLN A 241 -15.85 -2.15 -8.12
N PRO A 242 -15.30 -1.51 -7.08
CA PRO A 242 -14.20 -0.58 -7.27
C PRO A 242 -12.91 -1.32 -7.68
N SER A 243 -12.21 -0.75 -8.67
CA SER A 243 -11.00 -1.30 -9.31
C SER A 243 -9.84 -1.56 -8.34
N TRP A 244 -9.77 -0.84 -7.21
CA TRP A 244 -8.73 -1.05 -6.21
C TRP A 244 -8.81 -2.42 -5.51
N GLN A 245 -10.00 -3.02 -5.38
CA GLN A 245 -10.17 -4.35 -4.77
C GLN A 245 -9.64 -5.45 -5.70
N GLU A 246 -9.91 -5.32 -7.01
CA GLU A 246 -9.35 -6.20 -8.05
C GLU A 246 -7.82 -6.14 -8.01
N SER A 247 -7.25 -4.93 -8.05
CA SER A 247 -5.79 -4.72 -8.00
C SER A 247 -5.17 -5.27 -6.72
N MET A 248 -5.81 -5.05 -5.56
CA MET A 248 -5.36 -5.57 -4.27
C MET A 248 -5.31 -7.11 -4.28
N PHE A 249 -6.34 -7.78 -4.79
CA PHE A 249 -6.33 -9.24 -4.89
C PHE A 249 -5.22 -9.75 -5.80
N TYR A 250 -5.13 -9.25 -7.04
CA TYR A 250 -4.19 -9.78 -8.03
C TYR A 250 -2.72 -9.53 -7.66
N ILE A 251 -2.36 -8.33 -7.19
CA ILE A 251 -0.96 -8.03 -6.84
C ILE A 251 -0.48 -8.95 -5.71
N HIS A 252 -1.31 -9.20 -4.69
CA HIS A 252 -0.87 -10.00 -3.54
C HIS A 252 -0.93 -11.49 -3.85
N SER A 253 -2.00 -11.97 -4.50
CA SER A 253 -2.15 -13.39 -4.84
C SER A 253 -1.10 -13.87 -5.84
N LEU A 254 -0.75 -13.04 -6.82
CA LEU A 254 0.27 -13.39 -7.82
C LEU A 254 1.70 -13.28 -7.29
N ALA A 255 1.91 -12.58 -6.18
CA ALA A 255 3.20 -12.54 -5.51
C ALA A 255 3.47 -13.79 -4.65
N LEU A 256 2.42 -14.47 -4.15
CA LEU A 256 2.57 -15.65 -3.29
C LEU A 256 3.43 -16.78 -3.91
N PRO A 257 3.28 -17.15 -5.20
CA PRO A 257 4.13 -18.16 -5.83
C PRO A 257 5.62 -17.81 -5.79
N LEU A 258 6.00 -16.53 -5.82
CA LEU A 258 7.41 -16.12 -5.81
C LEU A 258 8.08 -16.42 -4.45
N PHE A 259 7.32 -16.49 -3.35
CA PHE A 259 7.85 -16.89 -2.05
C PHE A 259 8.26 -18.36 -2.00
N TYR A 260 7.81 -19.19 -2.95
CA TYR A 260 8.26 -20.58 -3.05
C TYR A 260 9.79 -20.68 -3.18
N PHE A 261 10.43 -19.73 -3.88
CA PHE A 261 11.89 -19.68 -4.00
C PHE A 261 12.61 -19.42 -2.66
N SER A 262 11.93 -18.79 -1.70
CA SER A 262 12.45 -18.50 -0.36
C SER A 262 11.88 -19.41 0.73
N LYS A 263 11.23 -20.53 0.35
CA LYS A 263 10.55 -21.43 1.30
C LYS A 263 11.44 -21.92 2.44
N HIS A 264 12.73 -22.15 2.16
CA HIS A 264 13.64 -22.69 3.16
C HIS A 264 13.89 -21.71 4.30
N ASN A 265 14.07 -20.42 3.97
CA ASN A 265 14.22 -19.36 4.95
C ASN A 265 12.92 -19.19 5.76
N ILE A 266 11.77 -19.24 5.09
CA ILE A 266 10.46 -19.10 5.73
C ILE A 266 10.23 -20.22 6.76
N THR A 267 10.46 -21.49 6.39
CA THR A 267 10.20 -22.62 7.32
C THR A 267 11.15 -22.62 8.52
N THR A 268 12.42 -22.26 8.33
CA THR A 268 13.36 -22.14 9.45
C THR A 268 12.98 -21.03 10.42
N GLU A 269 12.50 -19.89 9.91
CA GLU A 269 12.06 -18.78 10.75
C GLU A 269 10.75 -19.07 11.49
N VAL A 270 9.81 -19.78 10.85
CA VAL A 270 8.57 -20.23 11.52
C VAL A 270 8.92 -21.11 12.72
N LEU A 271 9.82 -22.08 12.53
CA LEU A 271 10.23 -22.98 13.60
C LEU A 271 10.89 -22.20 14.75
N ARG A 272 11.79 -21.26 14.44
CA ARG A 272 12.44 -20.38 15.43
C ARG A 272 11.44 -19.54 16.21
N MET A 273 10.46 -18.94 15.54
CA MET A 273 9.41 -18.15 16.21
C MET A 273 8.47 -19.02 17.05
N SER A 274 8.16 -20.23 16.59
CA SER A 274 7.31 -21.16 17.35
C SER A 274 7.97 -21.69 18.62
N ALA A 275 9.30 -21.71 18.67
CA ALA A 275 10.08 -22.07 19.85
C ALA A 275 10.25 -20.93 20.88
N SER A 276 9.70 -19.73 20.60
CA SER A 276 9.79 -18.59 21.52
C SER A 276 8.94 -18.80 22.80
N PRO A 277 9.37 -18.23 23.95
CA PRO A 277 8.64 -18.41 25.19
C PRO A 277 7.20 -17.86 25.10
N PRO A 278 6.26 -18.46 25.85
CA PRO A 278 4.88 -17.98 25.90
C PRO A 278 4.82 -16.56 26.48
N ILE A 279 3.80 -15.81 26.06
CA ILE A 279 3.62 -14.41 26.45
C ILE A 279 3.50 -14.32 27.97
N SER A 280 4.52 -13.74 28.60
CA SER A 280 4.42 -13.29 29.98
C SER A 280 3.91 -11.85 29.95
N PHE A 281 2.65 -11.64 30.30
CA PHE A 281 2.02 -10.32 30.42
C PHE A 281 2.60 -9.59 31.64
N SER A 282 3.87 -9.19 31.57
CA SER A 282 4.51 -8.39 32.61
C SER A 282 4.70 -6.97 32.09
N SER A 283 3.80 -6.08 32.53
CA SER A 283 3.87 -4.62 32.52
C SER A 283 4.93 -4.00 31.61
N SER A 284 4.62 -3.89 30.31
CA SER A 284 5.31 -2.93 29.44
C SER A 284 4.43 -1.68 29.28
N PRO A 285 4.96 -0.46 29.51
CA PRO A 285 4.15 0.77 29.59
C PRO A 285 3.65 1.29 28.23
N LEU A 286 3.80 0.53 27.14
CA LEU A 286 3.60 1.03 25.77
C LEU A 286 2.51 0.28 25.01
N VAL A 287 1.90 -0.73 25.62
CA VAL A 287 0.81 -1.50 25.02
C VAL A 287 -0.49 -1.32 25.80
N ASP A 288 -0.78 -0.07 26.17
CA ASP A 288 -2.12 0.38 26.60
C ASP A 288 -3.08 0.47 25.39
N VAL A 289 -3.14 -0.60 24.60
CA VAL A 289 -4.22 -0.77 23.63
C VAL A 289 -5.41 -1.28 24.44
N TRP A 290 -6.53 -0.55 24.42
CA TRP A 290 -7.81 -0.92 25.06
C TRP A 290 -8.20 -2.40 24.82
N LEU A 291 -7.79 -2.96 23.68
CA LEU A 291 -7.94 -4.37 23.31
C LEU A 291 -7.19 -5.36 24.25
N LEU A 292 -5.96 -5.04 24.68
CA LEU A 292 -5.19 -5.89 25.59
C LEU A 292 -5.71 -5.84 27.02
N LYS A 293 -6.15 -4.67 27.48
CA LYS A 293 -6.79 -4.51 28.79
C LYS A 293 -8.14 -5.24 28.86
N SER A 294 -8.87 -5.29 27.75
CA SER A 294 -10.11 -6.06 27.63
C SER A 294 -9.88 -7.58 27.52
N LEU A 295 -8.70 -8.02 27.06
CA LEU A 295 -8.30 -9.44 27.03
C LEU A 295 -7.75 -9.92 28.37
N GLU A 296 -7.01 -9.07 29.09
CA GLU A 296 -6.52 -9.31 30.45
C GLU A 296 -7.66 -9.53 31.45
N ASN A 297 -8.73 -8.75 31.33
CA ASN A 297 -9.94 -8.89 32.16
C ASN A 297 -10.65 -10.25 32.02
N ASN A 298 -10.38 -11.01 30.94
CA ASN A 298 -11.03 -12.29 30.65
C ASN A 298 -10.19 -13.54 30.98
N LYS A 299 -8.98 -13.41 31.56
CA LYS A 299 -8.10 -14.55 31.93
C LYS A 299 -7.96 -15.62 30.82
N ILE A 300 -7.88 -15.21 29.55
CA ILE A 300 -7.67 -16.14 28.44
C ILE A 300 -6.16 -16.40 28.33
N THR A 301 -5.66 -17.44 29.00
CA THR A 301 -4.29 -17.93 28.81
C THR A 301 -4.21 -18.71 27.50
N LEU A 302 -4.03 -18.01 26.38
CA LEU A 302 -3.65 -18.67 25.13
C LEU A 302 -2.16 -19.04 25.23
N PRO A 303 -1.78 -20.32 25.06
CA PRO A 303 -0.39 -20.77 25.02
C PRO A 303 0.26 -20.39 23.67
N LEU A 304 0.08 -19.14 23.24
CA LEU A 304 0.64 -18.62 21.99
C LEU A 304 2.08 -18.15 22.26
N PRO A 305 3.07 -18.61 21.47
CA PRO A 305 4.42 -18.04 21.47
C PRO A 305 4.39 -16.54 21.24
N SER A 306 5.18 -15.79 22.00
CA SER A 306 5.18 -14.32 21.99
C SER A 306 5.47 -13.72 20.61
N MET A 307 6.38 -14.31 19.84
CA MET A 307 6.71 -13.86 18.49
C MET A 307 5.55 -13.99 17.50
N LEU A 308 4.75 -15.06 17.62
CA LEU A 308 3.61 -15.28 16.75
C LEU A 308 2.51 -14.24 17.00
N PHE A 309 2.36 -13.81 18.25
CA PHE A 309 1.44 -12.72 18.57
C PHE A 309 1.86 -11.39 17.92
N TYR A 310 3.14 -11.01 18.03
CA TYR A 310 3.64 -9.81 17.35
C TYR A 310 3.53 -9.93 15.83
N LEU A 311 3.79 -11.10 15.25
CA LEU A 311 3.60 -11.38 13.82
C LEU A 311 2.13 -11.21 13.38
N LEU A 312 1.18 -11.71 14.17
CA LEU A 312 -0.26 -11.54 13.91
C LEU A 312 -0.66 -10.07 14.00
N LEU A 313 -0.21 -9.35 15.02
CA LEU A 313 -0.49 -7.92 15.18
C LEU A 313 0.12 -7.08 14.05
N ASN A 314 1.35 -7.41 13.64
CA ASN A 314 2.01 -6.81 12.49
C ASN A 314 1.20 -7.06 11.20
N THR A 315 0.77 -8.30 11.00
CA THR A 315 -0.02 -8.69 9.82
C THR A 315 -1.39 -7.99 9.78
N ALA A 316 -2.07 -7.87 10.92
CA ALA A 316 -3.34 -7.17 11.03
C ALA A 316 -3.22 -5.67 10.75
N THR A 317 -2.21 -5.01 11.35
CA THR A 317 -1.96 -3.57 11.11
C THR A 317 -1.51 -3.31 9.67
N GLN A 318 -0.73 -4.21 9.08
CA GLN A 318 -0.39 -4.17 7.66
C GLN A 318 -1.63 -4.34 6.77
N LEU A 319 -2.60 -5.18 7.12
CA LEU A 319 -3.83 -5.31 6.34
C LEU A 319 -4.56 -3.97 6.22
N PHE A 320 -4.75 -3.26 7.32
CA PHE A 320 -5.33 -1.91 7.30
C PHE A 320 -4.51 -0.94 6.45
N CYS A 321 -3.18 -0.98 6.61
CA CYS A 321 -2.27 -0.20 5.79
C CYS A 321 -2.47 -0.46 4.29
N VAL A 322 -2.45 -1.73 3.87
CA VAL A 322 -2.52 -2.15 2.47
C VAL A 322 -3.88 -1.84 1.86
N VAL A 323 -4.98 -2.00 2.61
CA VAL A 323 -6.32 -1.57 2.17
C VAL A 323 -6.33 -0.06 1.91
N GLY A 324 -5.79 0.73 2.84
CA GLY A 324 -5.69 2.19 2.69
C GLY A 324 -4.83 2.60 1.48
N VAL A 325 -3.67 1.95 1.30
CA VAL A 325 -2.75 2.24 0.19
C VAL A 325 -3.37 1.89 -1.16
N ASN A 326 -3.98 0.71 -1.31
CA ASN A 326 -4.59 0.32 -2.59
C ASN A 326 -5.79 1.21 -2.92
N ARG A 327 -6.59 1.59 -1.92
CA ARG A 327 -7.67 2.57 -2.09
C ARG A 327 -7.14 3.95 -2.51
N LEU A 328 -5.96 4.35 -2.02
CA LEU A 328 -5.29 5.58 -2.43
C LEU A 328 -4.75 5.49 -3.87
N THR A 329 -4.07 4.40 -4.23
CA THR A 329 -3.55 4.14 -5.59
C THR A 329 -4.67 4.07 -6.62
N GLY A 330 -5.87 3.62 -6.22
CA GLY A 330 -7.05 3.66 -7.07
C GLY A 330 -7.58 5.08 -7.37
N ARG A 331 -7.13 6.11 -6.63
CA ARG A 331 -7.71 7.46 -6.67
C ARG A 331 -6.72 8.56 -7.05
N VAL A 332 -5.43 8.36 -6.82
CA VAL A 332 -4.38 9.35 -7.12
C VAL A 332 -3.21 8.73 -7.87
N SER A 333 -2.48 9.58 -8.60
CA SER A 333 -1.22 9.20 -9.26
C SER A 333 -0.19 8.64 -8.29
N SER A 334 0.72 7.79 -8.77
CA SER A 334 1.79 7.16 -8.02
C SER A 334 2.70 8.17 -7.31
N LEU A 335 2.92 9.36 -7.88
CA LEU A 335 3.67 10.45 -7.24
C LEU A 335 2.97 10.95 -5.96
N SER A 336 1.66 11.12 -6.00
CA SER A 336 0.84 11.53 -4.85
C SER A 336 0.75 10.42 -3.80
N VAL A 337 0.66 9.15 -4.23
CA VAL A 337 0.77 8.00 -3.31
C VAL A 337 2.12 8.05 -2.59
N THR A 338 3.21 8.19 -3.35
CA THR A 338 4.57 8.24 -2.80
C THR A 338 4.72 9.42 -1.82
N LEU A 339 4.22 10.61 -2.17
CA LEU A 339 4.17 11.76 -1.26
C LEU A 339 3.47 11.43 0.05
N ILE A 340 2.22 10.93 0.01
CA ILE A 340 1.44 10.60 1.21
C ILE A 340 2.16 9.54 2.07
N LEU A 341 2.77 8.52 1.45
CA LEU A 341 3.54 7.50 2.16
C LEU A 341 4.81 8.06 2.80
N THR A 342 5.47 9.02 2.17
CA THR A 342 6.65 9.69 2.76
C THR A 342 6.26 10.59 3.92
N VAL A 343 5.17 11.36 3.82
CA VAL A 343 4.62 12.19 4.90
C VAL A 343 4.27 11.33 6.10
N ARG A 344 3.59 10.19 5.88
CA ARG A 344 3.25 9.23 6.93
C ARG A 344 4.48 8.77 7.71
N LYS A 345 5.58 8.42 7.04
CA LYS A 345 6.83 8.04 7.72
C LYS A 345 7.41 9.16 8.56
N ALA A 346 7.38 10.39 8.05
CA ALA A 346 7.84 11.57 8.79
C ALA A 346 6.99 11.77 10.05
N VAL A 347 5.66 11.66 9.93
CA VAL A 347 4.74 11.73 11.07
C VAL A 347 4.98 10.60 12.08
N SER A 348 5.23 9.36 11.65
CA SER A 348 5.58 8.25 12.55
C SER A 348 6.83 8.58 13.38
N LEU A 349 7.85 9.15 12.76
CA LEU A 349 9.10 9.53 13.42
C LEU A 349 8.88 10.66 14.42
N LEU A 350 8.09 11.68 14.06
CA LEU A 350 7.75 12.78 14.97
C LEU A 350 6.95 12.30 16.18
N LEU A 351 5.97 11.43 15.98
CA LEU A 351 5.20 10.83 17.06
C LEU A 351 6.09 9.99 17.98
N SER A 352 7.04 9.25 17.42
CA SER A 352 8.02 8.50 18.22
C SER A 352 8.83 9.43 19.12
N VAL A 353 9.43 10.50 18.58
CA VAL A 353 10.22 11.44 19.40
C VAL A 353 9.36 12.16 20.43
N ALA A 354 8.11 12.54 20.09
CA ALA A 354 7.19 13.21 20.99
C ALA A 354 6.74 12.33 22.17
N VAL A 355 6.51 11.03 21.94
CA VAL A 355 6.05 10.08 22.96
C VAL A 355 7.21 9.57 23.83
N TYR A 356 8.37 9.29 23.23
CA TYR A 356 9.53 8.72 23.94
C TYR A 356 10.43 9.77 24.61
N GLY A 357 9.99 11.03 24.69
CA GLY A 357 10.67 12.08 25.48
C GLY A 357 12.06 12.47 24.97
N GLY A 358 12.38 12.21 23.70
CA GLY A 358 13.63 12.66 23.11
C GLY A 358 13.65 14.18 23.00
N GLN A 359 14.78 14.83 23.34
CA GLN A 359 14.94 16.27 23.12
C GLN A 359 14.89 16.55 21.61
N GLY A 360 13.71 16.93 21.11
CA GLY A 360 13.51 17.26 19.71
C GLY A 360 14.39 18.44 19.32
N ASN A 361 15.40 18.20 18.49
CA ASN A 361 16.30 19.24 18.01
C ASN A 361 15.56 20.20 17.08
N ALA A 362 15.90 21.50 17.10
CA ALA A 362 15.34 22.51 16.19
C ALA A 362 15.41 22.08 14.71
N LYS A 363 16.47 21.35 14.33
CA LYS A 363 16.63 20.78 12.98
C LYS A 363 15.52 19.78 12.63
N MET A 364 15.10 18.94 13.57
CA MET A 364 14.02 17.96 13.36
C MET A 364 12.68 18.68 13.09
N TRP A 365 12.36 19.70 13.89
CA TRP A 365 11.14 20.51 13.71
C TRP A 365 11.17 21.33 12.42
N ALA A 366 12.32 21.89 12.06
CA ALA A 366 12.50 22.55 10.76
C ALA A 366 12.27 21.58 9.60
N GLY A 367 12.79 20.36 9.69
CA GLY A 367 12.54 19.31 8.69
C GLY A 367 11.06 18.95 8.57
N ALA A 368 10.36 18.81 9.71
CA ALA A 368 8.91 18.58 9.73
C ALA A 368 8.12 19.69 9.05
N ALA A 369 8.46 20.96 9.32
CA ALA A 369 7.84 22.11 8.69
C ALA A 369 8.05 22.11 7.17
N LEU A 370 9.25 21.78 6.69
CA LEU A 370 9.54 21.66 5.27
C LEU A 370 8.70 20.55 4.61
N VAL A 371 8.57 19.38 5.22
CA VAL A 371 7.72 18.28 4.69
C VAL A 371 6.27 18.73 4.56
N PHE A 372 5.74 19.43 5.56
CA PHE A 372 4.36 19.93 5.54
C PHE A 372 4.16 20.99 4.46
N LEU A 373 5.03 22.01 4.41
CA LEU A 373 5.00 23.07 3.39
C LEU A 373 5.13 22.51 1.97
N GLY A 374 6.06 21.59 1.74
CA GLY A 374 6.24 20.95 0.44
C GLY A 374 5.03 20.11 0.03
N THR A 375 4.35 19.45 0.98
CA THR A 375 3.13 18.69 0.70
C THR A 375 1.97 19.59 0.30
N ILE A 376 1.81 20.73 0.98
CA ILE A 376 0.80 21.76 0.62
C ILE A 376 1.14 22.38 -0.74
N GLY A 377 2.41 22.71 -0.99
CA GLY A 377 2.86 23.22 -2.28
C GLY A 377 2.57 22.26 -3.43
N TYR A 378 2.80 20.95 -3.21
CA TYR A 378 2.51 19.94 -4.22
C TYR A 378 1.00 19.79 -4.47
N SER A 379 0.18 19.73 -3.42
CA SER A 379 -1.27 19.51 -3.56
C SER A 379 -1.96 20.66 -4.28
N THR A 380 -1.60 21.90 -3.95
CA THR A 380 -2.11 23.11 -4.61
C THR A 380 -1.68 23.17 -6.08
N SER A 381 -0.42 22.87 -6.37
CA SER A 381 0.11 22.85 -7.74
C SER A 381 -0.50 21.75 -8.60
N SER A 382 -0.78 20.58 -8.01
CA SER A 382 -1.44 19.47 -8.71
C SER A 382 -2.89 19.82 -9.07
N ARG A 383 -3.61 20.48 -8.15
CA ARG A 383 -4.98 20.96 -8.38
C ARG A 383 -5.05 22.02 -9.48
N ALA A 384 -4.13 22.98 -9.49
CA ALA A 384 -4.07 24.02 -10.53
C ALA A 384 -3.91 23.43 -11.94
N LYS A 385 -3.00 22.47 -12.11
CA LYS A 385 -2.79 21.77 -13.38
C LYS A 385 -4.04 21.02 -13.87
N GLY A 386 -4.82 20.43 -12.96
CA GLY A 386 -6.07 19.75 -13.30
C GLY A 386 -7.16 20.70 -13.82
N VAL A 387 -7.22 21.93 -13.30
CA VAL A 387 -8.16 22.96 -13.76
C VAL A 387 -7.79 23.47 -15.15
N GLU A 388 -6.50 23.70 -15.40
CA GLU A 388 -5.98 24.20 -16.68
C GLU A 388 -6.26 23.20 -17.83
N GLN A 389 -5.99 21.91 -17.62
CA GLN A 389 -6.29 20.85 -18.61
C GLN A 389 -7.78 20.64 -18.90
N THR A 390 -8.67 21.08 -18.01
CA THR A 390 -10.12 20.97 -18.20
C THR A 390 -10.66 22.15 -19.00
N LYS A 391 -10.00 23.32 -18.94
CA LYS A 391 -10.32 24.49 -19.78
C LYS A 391 -9.91 24.24 -21.24
N ASP A 392 -8.68 23.80 -21.48
CA ASP A 392 -8.15 23.47 -22.82
C ASP A 392 -8.92 22.36 -23.58
N LYS A 393 -9.82 21.63 -22.92
CA LYS A 393 -10.67 20.61 -23.56
C LYS A 393 -12.09 21.08 -23.85
N LYS A 394 -12.48 22.23 -23.32
CA LYS A 394 -13.80 22.84 -23.53
C LYS A 394 -13.75 23.96 -24.57
N ASP A 395 -12.59 24.57 -24.74
CA ASP A 395 -12.23 25.43 -25.86
C ASP A 395 -11.71 24.57 -27.02
#